data_AF-A0A7M1KV18-F1
#
_entry.id   AF-A0A7M1KV18-F1
#
_cell.length_a   1.000
_cell.length_b   1.000
_cell.length_c   1.000
_cell.angle_alpha   90.00
_cell.angle_beta   90.00
_cell.angle_gamma   90.00
#
_symmetry.space_group_name_H-M   'P 1'
#
loop_
_entity.id
_entity.type
_entity.pdbx_description
1 polymer ?
#
loop_
_entity_poly.entity_id
_entity_poly.type
_entity_poly.pdbx_seq_one_letter_code
_entity_poly.pdbx_strand_id
1 'polypeptide(L)'
;MASFLTSLFLLATNFLPANYLNRLHLEEFLDKYNYIVIIVFFVSFFLLVIHFTARHSEKKQDAALKKFYSEQQEKMFQDAQAMEILESLYAQNSQPSWLPIYNQKVKLLEQYGLIIKASNQAVIYDINNPSFPYILQPFAEDRLKKMHSNS
;
A
#
# COMPACT_ATOMS: atom_id res chain seq x y z
N MET A 1 19.56 -10.14 8.86
CA MET A 1 19.31 -9.66 10.24
C MET A 1 20.14 -10.41 11.27
N ALA A 2 20.01 -11.75 11.38
CA ALA A 2 20.79 -12.55 12.34
C ALA A 2 22.31 -12.35 12.21
N SER A 3 22.86 -12.37 10.98
CA SER A 3 24.30 -12.17 10.73
C SER A 3 24.82 -10.79 11.14
N PHE A 4 23.98 -9.75 11.07
CA PHE A 4 24.33 -8.41 11.54
C PHE A 4 24.35 -8.37 13.06
N LEU A 5 23.34 -8.95 13.72
CA LEU A 5 23.26 -9.00 15.17
C LEU A 5 24.40 -9.82 15.78
N THR A 6 24.74 -10.97 15.20
CA THR A 6 25.84 -11.81 15.67
C THR A 6 27.20 -11.15 15.48
N SER A 7 27.45 -10.53 14.32
CA SER A 7 28.69 -9.80 14.08
C SER A 7 28.80 -8.54 14.94
N LEU A 8 27.71 -7.79 15.12
CA LEU A 8 27.66 -6.65 16.04
C LEU A 8 27.94 -7.07 17.49
N PHE A 9 27.33 -8.18 17.95
CA PHE A 9 27.58 -8.72 19.29
C PHE A 9 29.04 -9.11 19.47
N LEU A 10 29.61 -9.87 18.53
CA LEU A 10 31.03 -10.27 18.57
C LEU A 10 31.97 -9.05 18.55
N LEU A 11 31.67 -8.03 17.76
CA LEU A 11 32.44 -6.77 17.78
C LEU A 11 32.30 -6.05 19.12
N ALA A 12 31.11 -6.02 19.71
CA ALA A 12 30.88 -5.41 21.01
C ALA A 12 31.68 -6.12 22.13
N THR A 13 31.90 -7.43 22.01
CA THR A 13 32.73 -8.16 22.98
C THR A 13 34.21 -7.75 22.97
N ASN A 14 34.73 -7.16 21.90
CA ASN A 14 36.10 -6.60 21.89
C ASN A 14 36.30 -5.48 22.93
N PHE A 15 35.22 -4.88 23.45
CA PHE A 15 35.28 -3.88 24.52
C PHE A 15 35.25 -4.49 25.93
N LEU A 16 35.15 -5.82 26.05
CA LEU A 16 35.17 -6.51 27.35
C LEU A 16 36.62 -6.74 27.83
N PRO A 17 36.87 -6.72 29.15
CA PRO A 17 38.15 -7.10 29.72
C PRO A 17 38.49 -8.58 29.46
N ALA A 18 39.79 -8.90 29.33
CA ALA A 18 40.29 -10.26 29.03
C ALA A 18 39.74 -11.35 29.98
N ASN A 19 39.59 -11.04 31.28
CA ASN A 19 39.02 -11.95 32.27
C ASN A 19 37.62 -12.45 31.90
N TYR A 20 36.81 -11.62 31.24
CA TYR A 20 35.47 -11.99 30.77
C TYR A 20 35.53 -12.74 29.44
N LEU A 21 36.41 -12.31 28.52
CA LEU A 21 36.59 -12.97 27.23
C LEU A 21 37.08 -14.42 27.38
N ASN A 22 38.00 -14.65 28.31
CA ASN A 22 38.54 -15.98 28.59
C ASN A 22 37.45 -16.89 29.21
N ARG A 23 36.66 -16.39 30.17
CA ARG A 23 35.50 -17.13 30.72
C ARG A 23 34.45 -17.49 29.67
N LEU A 24 34.27 -16.64 28.66
CA LEU A 24 33.36 -16.88 27.54
C LEU A 24 33.99 -17.70 26.40
N HIS A 25 35.26 -18.11 26.53
CA HIS A 25 36.03 -18.82 25.50
C HIS A 25 36.08 -18.06 24.15
N LEU A 26 36.06 -16.72 24.21
CA LEU A 26 36.05 -15.84 23.03
C LEU A 26 37.43 -15.26 22.71
N GLU A 27 38.40 -15.34 23.62
CA GLU A 27 39.72 -14.71 23.49
C GLU A 27 40.47 -15.21 22.23
N GLU A 28 40.68 -16.52 22.11
CA GLU A 28 41.35 -17.12 20.94
C GLU A 28 40.55 -16.96 19.63
N PHE A 29 39.21 -16.98 19.74
CA PHE A 29 38.33 -16.82 18.58
C PHE A 29 38.44 -15.41 17.99
N LEU A 30 38.37 -14.37 18.84
CA LEU A 30 38.47 -12.99 18.40
C LEU A 30 39.85 -12.72 17.83
N ASP A 31 40.93 -13.17 18.48
CA ASP A 31 42.29 -12.95 17.95
C ASP A 31 42.46 -13.51 16.52
N LYS A 32 41.89 -14.69 16.25
CA LYS A 32 41.97 -15.34 14.94
C LYS A 32 41.00 -14.79 13.88
N TYR A 33 39.77 -14.47 14.27
CA TYR A 33 38.67 -14.22 13.31
C TYR A 33 38.12 -12.79 13.32
N ASN A 34 38.62 -11.90 14.18
CA ASN A 34 38.08 -10.54 14.30
C ASN A 34 38.04 -9.78 12.96
N TYR A 35 39.05 -9.93 12.10
CA TYR A 35 39.04 -9.34 10.75
C TYR A 35 37.85 -9.83 9.89
N ILE A 36 37.54 -11.13 9.94
CA ILE A 36 36.39 -11.70 9.23
C ILE A 36 35.07 -11.17 9.82
N VAL A 37 34.98 -11.08 11.15
CA VAL A 37 33.80 -10.53 11.84
C VAL A 37 33.54 -9.08 11.39
N ILE A 38 34.59 -8.26 11.27
CA ILE A 38 34.49 -6.88 10.77
C ILE A 38 33.93 -6.85 9.33
N ILE A 39 34.44 -7.69 8.43
CA ILE A 39 33.94 -7.74 7.04
C ILE A 39 32.46 -8.14 7.01
N VAL A 40 32.09 -9.20 7.74
CA VAL A 40 30.70 -9.69 7.80
C VAL A 40 29.77 -8.62 8.37
N PHE A 41 30.23 -7.86 9.37
CA PHE A 41 29.49 -6.74 9.91
C PHE A 41 29.20 -5.67 8.85
N PHE A 42 30.22 -5.21 8.12
CA PHE A 42 30.02 -4.18 7.10
C PHE A 42 29.10 -4.66 5.96
N VAL A 43 29.32 -5.87 5.44
CA VAL A 43 28.46 -6.43 4.38
C VAL A 43 27.00 -6.53 4.85
N SER A 44 26.79 -7.07 6.05
CA SER A 44 25.44 -7.22 6.60
C SER A 44 24.78 -5.88 6.96
N PHE A 45 25.57 -4.87 7.37
CA PHE A 45 25.11 -3.51 7.59
C PHE A 45 24.63 -2.86 6.30
N PHE A 46 25.39 -2.96 5.20
CA PHE A 46 24.97 -2.43 3.90
C PHE A 46 23.66 -3.05 3.41
N LEU A 47 23.51 -4.37 3.55
CA LEU A 47 22.25 -5.05 3.22
C LEU A 47 21.09 -4.54 4.09
N LEU A 48 21.32 -4.30 5.38
CA LEU A 48 20.31 -3.73 6.29
C LEU A 48 19.90 -2.32 5.84
N VAL A 49 20.85 -1.45 5.52
CA VAL A 49 20.59 -0.09 5.04
C VAL A 49 19.76 -0.10 3.75
N ILE A 50 20.07 -0.97 2.79
CA ILE A 50 19.30 -1.12 1.54
C ILE A 50 17.85 -1.53 1.85
N HIS A 51 17.64 -2.54 2.69
CA HIS A 51 16.29 -2.97 3.08
C HIS A 51 15.51 -1.88 3.83
N PHE A 52 16.19 -1.13 4.70
CA PHE A 52 15.55 -0.08 5.49
C PHE A 52 15.14 1.11 4.63
N THR A 53 16.00 1.53 3.70
CA THR A 53 15.72 2.63 2.77
C THR A 53 14.59 2.29 1.80
N ALA A 54 14.58 1.08 1.24
CA ALA A 54 13.49 0.61 0.38
C ALA A 54 12.13 0.68 1.10
N ARG A 55 12.04 0.09 2.31
CA ARG A 55 10.82 0.10 3.12
C ARG A 55 10.35 1.50 3.51
N HIS A 56 11.28 2.42 3.77
CA HIS A 56 10.94 3.79 4.12
C HIS A 56 10.44 4.58 2.91
N SER A 57 11.01 4.34 1.73
CA SER A 57 10.54 4.93 0.47
C SER A 57 9.13 4.46 0.11
N GLU A 58 8.85 3.16 0.24
CA GLU A 58 7.52 2.58 -0.01
C GLU A 58 6.45 3.24 0.86
N LYS A 59 6.68 3.37 2.18
CA LYS A 59 5.71 4.03 3.08
C LYS A 59 5.38 5.47 2.69
N LYS A 60 6.37 6.24 2.23
CA LYS A 60 6.16 7.62 1.79
C LYS A 60 5.39 7.67 0.47
N GLN A 61 5.72 6.79 -0.46
CA GLN A 61 5.01 6.68 -1.73
C GLN A 61 3.56 6.22 -1.51
N ASP A 62 3.33 5.21 -0.68
CA ASP A 62 1.99 4.74 -0.32
C ASP A 62 1.15 5.84 0.33
N ALA A 63 1.73 6.64 1.23
CA ALA A 63 1.04 7.75 1.85
C ALA A 63 0.68 8.85 0.84
N ALA A 64 1.59 9.18 -0.07
CA ALA A 64 1.36 10.17 -1.12
C ALA A 64 0.29 9.68 -2.12
N LEU A 65 0.36 8.43 -2.54
CA LEU A 65 -0.64 7.78 -3.40
C LEU A 65 -2.00 7.75 -2.71
N LYS A 66 -2.08 7.31 -1.45
CA LYS A 66 -3.33 7.31 -0.68
C LYS A 66 -3.94 8.69 -0.57
N LYS A 67 -3.11 9.72 -0.30
CA LYS A 67 -3.56 11.11 -0.26
C LYS A 67 -4.11 11.57 -1.61
N PHE A 68 -3.37 11.32 -2.69
CA PHE A 68 -3.81 11.64 -4.05
C PHE A 68 -5.15 10.96 -4.39
N TYR A 69 -5.28 9.66 -4.14
CA TYR A 69 -6.54 8.92 -4.37
C TYR A 69 -7.70 9.53 -3.58
N SER A 70 -7.50 9.81 -2.29
CA SER A 70 -8.53 10.43 -1.44
C SER A 70 -8.95 11.81 -1.95
N GLU A 71 -8.02 12.63 -2.44
CA GLU A 71 -8.32 13.94 -3.02
C GLU A 71 -9.11 13.82 -4.32
N GLN A 72 -8.79 12.87 -5.19
CA GLN A 72 -9.53 12.64 -6.42
C GLN A 72 -10.94 12.10 -6.15
N GLN A 73 -11.07 11.18 -5.18
CA GLN A 73 -12.37 10.70 -4.73
C GLN A 73 -13.25 11.84 -4.23
N GLU A 74 -12.73 12.71 -3.37
CA GLU A 74 -13.49 13.86 -2.85
C GLU A 74 -13.90 14.83 -3.97
N LYS A 75 -13.03 15.07 -4.97
CA LYS A 75 -13.39 15.85 -6.16
C LYS A 75 -14.55 15.24 -6.94
N MET A 76 -14.64 13.90 -7.02
CA MET A 76 -15.78 13.25 -7.68
C MET A 76 -17.08 13.46 -6.90
N PHE A 77 -17.05 13.51 -5.57
CA PHE A 77 -18.26 13.84 -4.78
C PHE A 77 -18.68 15.31 -4.90
N GLN A 78 -17.79 16.20 -5.33
CA GLN A 78 -18.11 17.62 -5.55
C GLN A 78 -18.57 17.91 -6.99
N ASP A 79 -18.33 16.98 -7.92
CA ASP A 79 -18.71 17.12 -9.31
C ASP A 79 -20.16 16.65 -9.52
N ALA A 80 -21.01 17.54 -10.05
CA ALA A 80 -22.45 17.30 -10.15
C ALA A 80 -22.79 16.05 -11.00
N GLN A 81 -22.10 15.82 -12.12
CA GLN A 81 -22.35 14.67 -12.99
C GLN A 81 -21.89 13.36 -12.34
N ALA A 82 -20.73 13.38 -11.66
CA ALA A 82 -20.26 12.22 -10.93
C ALA A 82 -21.18 11.89 -9.74
N MET A 83 -21.64 12.91 -9.01
CA MET A 83 -22.60 12.74 -7.92
C MET A 83 -23.94 12.17 -8.42
N GLU A 84 -24.47 12.66 -9.54
CA GLU A 84 -25.70 12.12 -10.13
C GLU A 84 -25.58 10.62 -10.43
N ILE A 85 -24.44 10.19 -10.99
CA ILE A 85 -24.17 8.76 -11.22
C ILE A 85 -24.10 7.99 -9.90
N LEU A 86 -23.39 8.51 -8.90
CA LEU A 86 -23.25 7.86 -7.59
C LEU A 86 -24.59 7.73 -6.86
N GLU A 87 -25.42 8.76 -6.86
CA GLU A 87 -26.77 8.75 -6.30
C GLU A 87 -27.69 7.77 -7.05
N SER A 88 -27.57 7.72 -8.38
CA SER A 88 -28.36 6.77 -9.18
C SER A 88 -28.04 5.31 -8.82
N LEU A 89 -26.77 5.01 -8.56
CA LEU A 89 -26.34 3.68 -8.09
C LEU A 89 -26.76 3.43 -6.65
N TYR A 90 -26.69 4.46 -5.79
CA TYR A 90 -27.08 4.36 -4.38
C TYR A 90 -28.56 4.03 -4.23
N ALA A 91 -29.41 4.70 -5.00
CA ALA A 91 -30.86 4.49 -5.01
C ALA A 91 -31.26 3.05 -5.41
N GLN A 92 -30.40 2.33 -6.13
CA GLN A 92 -30.65 0.94 -6.54
C GLN A 92 -30.33 -0.10 -5.45
N ASN A 93 -29.96 0.32 -4.22
CA ASN A 93 -29.79 -0.55 -3.05
C ASN A 93 -28.96 -1.81 -3.36
N SER A 94 -27.72 -1.60 -3.82
CA SER A 94 -26.74 -2.64 -4.19
C SER A 94 -27.06 -3.43 -5.47
N GLN A 95 -28.12 -3.11 -6.21
CA GLN A 95 -28.33 -3.68 -7.54
C GLN A 95 -27.44 -2.98 -8.59
N PRO A 96 -26.87 -3.72 -9.56
CA PRO A 96 -26.06 -3.11 -10.60
C PRO A 96 -26.88 -2.23 -11.54
N SER A 97 -26.38 -1.03 -11.83
CA SER A 97 -26.95 -0.15 -12.86
C SER A 97 -26.10 -0.17 -14.12
N TRP A 98 -26.75 -0.12 -15.28
CA TRP A 98 -26.08 -0.08 -16.56
C TRP A 98 -25.57 1.34 -16.85
N LEU A 99 -24.25 1.50 -16.92
CA LEU A 99 -23.61 2.78 -17.21
C LEU A 99 -22.81 2.72 -18.52
N PRO A 100 -22.80 3.81 -19.31
CA PRO A 100 -22.07 3.88 -20.58
C PRO A 100 -20.55 3.81 -20.35
N ILE A 101 -19.88 2.85 -20.99
CA ILE A 101 -18.46 2.57 -20.75
C ILE A 101 -17.53 3.65 -21.31
N TYR A 102 -18.00 4.46 -22.25
CA TYR A 102 -17.24 5.55 -22.84
C TYR A 102 -17.44 6.89 -22.13
N ASN A 103 -18.38 6.97 -21.20
CA ASN A 103 -18.57 8.17 -20.41
C ASN A 103 -17.34 8.43 -19.52
N GLN A 104 -16.80 9.65 -19.62
CA GLN A 104 -15.58 10.05 -18.92
C GLN A 104 -15.73 9.95 -17.39
N LYS A 105 -16.88 10.34 -16.84
CA LYS A 105 -17.14 10.29 -15.39
C LYS A 105 -17.21 8.85 -14.90
N VAL A 106 -17.88 7.96 -15.64
CA VAL A 106 -17.92 6.52 -15.32
C VAL A 106 -16.50 5.94 -15.24
N LYS A 107 -15.64 6.26 -16.21
CA LYS A 107 -14.24 5.81 -16.20
C LYS A 107 -13.46 6.34 -15.00
N LEU A 108 -13.62 7.62 -14.65
CA LEU A 108 -12.92 8.23 -13.52
C LEU A 108 -13.41 7.66 -12.18
N LEU A 109 -14.72 7.47 -12.02
CA LEU A 109 -15.32 6.83 -10.85
C LEU A 109 -14.78 5.40 -10.67
N GLU A 110 -14.66 4.63 -11.77
CA GLU A 110 -14.08 3.28 -11.73
C GLU A 110 -12.58 3.34 -11.36
N GLN A 111 -11.81 4.20 -12.02
CA GLN A 111 -10.36 4.36 -11.81
C GLN A 111 -10.01 4.72 -10.36
N TYR A 112 -10.81 5.55 -9.71
CA TYR A 112 -10.61 5.97 -8.31
C TYR A 112 -11.36 5.09 -7.29
N GLY A 113 -11.88 3.95 -7.72
CA GLY A 113 -12.45 2.94 -6.83
C GLY A 113 -13.75 3.36 -6.15
N LEU A 114 -14.54 4.24 -6.79
CA LEU A 114 -15.85 4.65 -6.30
C LEU A 114 -16.95 3.71 -6.81
N ILE A 115 -16.78 3.19 -8.03
CA ILE A 115 -17.64 2.17 -8.63
C ILE A 115 -16.79 1.02 -9.15
N ILE A 116 -17.42 -0.12 -9.43
CA ILE A 116 -16.77 -1.28 -10.06
C ILE A 116 -17.77 -2.01 -10.95
N LYS A 117 -17.28 -2.63 -12.03
CA LYS A 117 -18.11 -3.51 -12.86
C LYS A 117 -18.60 -4.70 -12.02
N ALA A 118 -19.89 -5.00 -12.11
CA ALA A 118 -20.51 -6.14 -11.43
C ALA A 118 -20.25 -7.48 -12.15
N SER A 119 -19.71 -7.43 -13.38
CA SER A 119 -19.36 -8.59 -14.19
C SER A 119 -18.11 -8.29 -15.03
N ASN A 120 -17.49 -9.32 -15.60
CA ASN A 120 -16.44 -9.15 -16.61
C ASN A 120 -16.98 -9.28 -18.04
N GLN A 121 -18.21 -9.77 -18.20
CA GLN A 121 -18.90 -9.92 -19.49
C GLN A 121 -20.36 -9.45 -19.38
N ALA A 122 -20.85 -8.80 -20.43
CA ALA A 122 -22.24 -8.35 -20.52
C ALA A 122 -22.70 -8.40 -21.97
N VAL A 123 -23.99 -8.70 -22.17
CA VAL A 123 -24.60 -8.64 -23.50
C VAL A 123 -24.75 -7.17 -23.89
N ILE A 124 -24.10 -6.78 -24.98
CA ILE A 124 -24.17 -5.41 -25.52
C ILE A 124 -25.25 -5.39 -26.60
N TYR A 125 -26.30 -4.61 -26.36
CA TYR A 125 -27.40 -4.43 -27.32
C TYR A 125 -27.19 -3.22 -28.24
N ASP A 126 -26.55 -2.15 -27.76
CA ASP A 126 -26.16 -0.97 -28.54
C ASP A 126 -24.64 -0.89 -28.66
N ILE A 127 -24.13 -1.13 -29.87
CA ILE A 127 -22.70 -1.13 -30.18
C ILE A 127 -22.14 0.30 -30.23
N ASN A 128 -22.97 1.30 -30.53
CA ASN A 128 -22.52 2.70 -30.65
C ASN A 128 -22.39 3.36 -29.28
N ASN A 129 -23.23 2.96 -28.32
CA ASN A 129 -23.16 3.42 -26.94
C ASN A 129 -23.21 2.25 -25.93
N PRO A 130 -22.15 1.42 -25.88
CA PRO A 130 -22.11 0.25 -25.02
C PRO A 130 -22.20 0.65 -23.55
N SER A 131 -23.02 -0.11 -22.80
CA SER A 131 -23.18 0.05 -21.36
C SER A 131 -22.85 -1.25 -20.64
N PHE A 132 -22.47 -1.14 -19.38
CA PHE A 132 -22.03 -2.27 -18.56
C PHE A 132 -22.63 -2.15 -17.15
N PRO A 133 -22.95 -3.26 -16.45
CA PRO A 133 -23.44 -3.19 -15.09
C PRO A 133 -22.33 -2.77 -14.11
N TYR A 134 -22.56 -1.70 -13.33
CA TYR A 134 -21.69 -1.22 -12.26
C TYR A 134 -22.42 -1.20 -10.92
N ILE A 135 -21.65 -1.31 -9.84
CA ILE A 135 -22.10 -1.13 -8.45
C ILE A 135 -21.20 -0.13 -7.73
N LEU A 136 -21.69 0.44 -6.63
CA LEU A 136 -20.87 1.23 -5.71
C LEU A 136 -19.85 0.33 -5.01
N GLN A 137 -18.66 0.88 -4.78
CA GLN A 137 -17.71 0.28 -3.86
C GLN A 137 -18.00 0.71 -2.40
N PRO A 138 -17.59 -0.08 -1.39
CA PRO A 138 -17.94 0.17 0.01
C PRO A 138 -17.61 1.59 0.50
N PHE A 139 -16.46 2.13 0.09
CA PHE A 139 -16.07 3.49 0.46
C PHE A 139 -17.08 4.55 -0.04
N ALA A 140 -17.57 4.40 -1.27
CA ALA A 140 -18.52 5.34 -1.84
C ALA A 140 -19.91 5.22 -1.18
N GLU A 141 -20.34 3.98 -0.93
CA GLU A 141 -21.60 3.70 -0.22
C GLU A 141 -21.59 4.29 1.19
N ASP A 142 -20.52 4.08 1.96
CA ASP A 142 -20.36 4.65 3.30
C ASP A 142 -20.34 6.19 3.28
N ARG A 143 -19.73 6.78 2.26
CA ARG A 143 -19.66 8.25 2.09
C ARG A 143 -21.03 8.83 1.81
N LEU A 144 -21.78 8.25 0.86
CA LEU A 144 -23.14 8.65 0.52
C LEU A 144 -24.08 8.49 1.73
N LYS A 145 -24.02 7.35 2.42
CA LYS A 145 -24.81 7.12 3.64
C LYS A 145 -24.60 8.19 4.71
N LYS A 146 -23.35 8.65 4.91
CA LYS A 146 -23.02 9.74 5.83
C LYS A 146 -23.55 11.09 5.37
N MET A 147 -23.55 11.37 4.07
CA MET A 147 -24.14 12.61 3.52
C MET A 147 -25.65 12.64 3.74
N HIS A 148 -26.34 11.53 3.47
CA HIS A 148 -27.79 11.39 3.66
C HIS A 148 -28.21 11.38 5.13
N SER A 149 -27.38 10.83 6.04
CA SER A 149 -27.67 10.85 7.48
C SER A 149 -27.48 12.23 8.13
N ASN A 150 -26.78 13.15 7.47
CA ASN A 150 -26.47 14.49 7.97
C ASN A 150 -27.25 15.61 7.26
N SER A 151 -28.16 15.29 6.33
CA SER A 151 -29.14 16.21 5.73
C SER A 151 -30.47 16.14 6.46
#